data_AF-A0A2D0IA67-F1
#
_entry.id   AF-A0A2D0IA67-F1
#
_cell.length_a   1.000
_cell.length_b   1.000
_cell.length_c   1.000
_cell.angle_alpha   90.00
_cell.angle_beta   90.00
_cell.angle_gamma   90.00
#
_symmetry.space_group_name_H-M   'P 1'
#
loop_
_entity.id
_entity.type
_entity.pdbx_description
1 polymer ?
#
loop_
_entity_poly.entity_id
_entity_poly.type
_entity_poly.pdbx_seq_one_letter_code
_entity_poly.pdbx_strand_id
1 'polypeptide(L)' 'MVSITHIETALAAVDAEVKALIYNQSLSQNEKDEKMLPLLRESKVLKQAHEDLCYLRDNPPSSQSGCKAGRYRKE' A
#
# COMPACT_ATOMS: atom_id res chain seq x y z
N MET A 1 4.50 -5.21 -13.82
CA MET A 1 4.23 -6.13 -12.68
C MET A 1 2.84 -5.84 -12.17
N VAL A 2 1.96 -6.84 -12.14
CA VAL A 2 0.54 -6.68 -11.70
C VAL A 2 0.45 -6.17 -10.24
N SER A 3 1.40 -6.54 -9.38
CA SER A 3 1.42 -6.08 -7.99
C SER A 3 1.61 -4.57 -7.85
N ILE A 4 2.43 -3.93 -8.69
CA ILE A 4 2.66 -2.48 -8.67
C ILE A 4 1.36 -1.76 -9.04
N THR A 5 0.70 -2.20 -10.11
CA THR A 5 -0.58 -1.60 -10.56
C THR A 5 -1.70 -1.74 -9.52
N HIS A 6 -1.73 -2.85 -8.78
CA HIS A 6 -2.70 -3.01 -7.67
C HIS A 6 -2.40 -2.05 -6.52
N ILE A 7 -1.13 -1.85 -6.16
CA ILE A 7 -0.73 -0.91 -5.10
C ILE A 7 -1.04 0.54 -5.52
N GLU A 8 -0.76 0.93 -6.77
CA GLU A 8 -1.11 2.25 -7.31
C GLU A 8 -2.62 2.50 -7.28
N THR A 9 -3.42 1.49 -7.64
CA THR A 9 -4.89 1.57 -7.57
C THR A 9 -5.37 1.71 -6.13
N ALA A 10 -4.79 0.95 -5.21
CA ALA A 10 -5.12 1.04 -3.78
C ALA A 10 -4.76 2.43 -3.21
N LEU A 11 -3.59 2.98 -3.55
CA LEU A 11 -3.21 4.34 -3.16
C LEU A 11 -4.19 5.39 -3.69
N ALA A 12 -4.62 5.27 -4.95
CA ALA A 12 -5.59 6.18 -5.54
C ALA A 12 -6.97 6.09 -4.84
N ALA A 13 -7.39 4.89 -4.43
CA ALA A 13 -8.62 4.68 -3.68
C ALA A 13 -8.55 5.34 -2.29
N VAL A 14 -7.46 5.15 -1.55
CA VAL A 14 -7.23 5.78 -0.24
C VAL A 14 -7.23 7.31 -0.37
N ASP A 15 -6.55 7.86 -1.37
CA ASP A 15 -6.54 9.31 -1.62
C ASP A 15 -7.93 9.85 -1.96
N ALA A 16 -8.75 9.10 -2.70
CA ALA A 16 -10.12 9.48 -3.02
C ALA A 16 -11.01 9.49 -1.75
N GLU A 17 -10.84 8.52 -0.87
CA GLU A 17 -11.58 8.43 0.39
C GLU A 17 -11.19 9.54 1.36
N VAL A 18 -9.89 9.85 1.48
CA VAL A 18 -9.40 10.99 2.27
C VAL A 18 -9.99 12.30 1.75
N LYS A 19 -10.00 12.52 0.42
CA LYS A 19 -10.63 13.70 -0.18
C LYS A 19 -12.13 13.75 0.15
N ALA A 20 -12.84 12.64 0.02
CA ALA A 20 -14.26 12.58 0.34
C ALA A 20 -14.54 12.94 1.81
N LEU A 21 -13.69 12.49 2.75
CA LEU A 21 -13.80 12.84 4.17
C LEU A 21 -13.53 14.33 4.43
N ILE A 22 -12.51 14.91 3.80
CA ILE A 22 -12.17 16.33 3.97
C ILE A 22 -13.36 17.21 3.55
N TYR A 23 -13.94 16.92 2.38
CA TYR A 23 -15.04 17.69 1.81
C TYR A 23 -16.42 17.34 2.39
N ASN A 24 -16.52 16.34 3.27
CA ASN A 24 -17.77 16.01 3.92
C ASN A 24 -18.16 17.12 4.92
N GLN A 25 -19.17 17.92 4.60
CA GLN A 25 -19.63 19.03 5.45
C GLN A 25 -20.48 18.56 6.64
N SER A 26 -20.93 17.31 6.63
CA SER A 26 -21.80 16.74 7.66
C SER A 26 -21.04 16.23 8.89
N LEU A 27 -19.70 16.15 8.82
CA LEU A 27 -18.84 15.66 9.90
C LEU A 27 -18.13 16.82 10.60
N SER A 28 -18.01 16.73 11.92
CA SER A 28 -17.14 17.61 12.71
C SER A 28 -15.66 17.33 12.41
N GLN A 29 -14.80 18.29 12.76
CA GLN A 29 -13.36 18.16 12.54
C GLN A 29 -12.77 16.92 13.25
N ASN A 30 -13.17 16.67 14.51
CA ASN A 30 -12.72 15.48 15.24
C ASN A 30 -13.16 14.17 14.55
N GLU A 31 -14.40 14.09 14.07
CA GLU A 31 -14.87 12.89 13.37
C GLU A 31 -14.13 12.65 12.05
N LYS A 32 -13.74 13.72 11.36
CA LYS A 32 -12.87 13.63 10.18
C LYS A 32 -11.50 13.09 10.56
N ASP A 33 -10.89 13.62 11.61
CA ASP A 33 -9.56 13.20 12.06
C ASP A 33 -9.53 11.73 12.49
N GLU A 34 -10.52 11.29 13.27
CA GLU A 34 -10.66 9.89 13.70
C GLU A 34 -10.82 8.94 12.51
N LYS A 35 -11.61 9.32 11.49
CA LYS A 35 -11.79 8.52 10.27
C LYS A 35 -10.60 8.57 9.32
N MET A 36 -9.84 9.67 9.31
CA MET A 36 -8.70 9.87 8.43
C MET A 36 -7.45 9.15 8.94
N LEU A 37 -7.28 9.05 10.26
CA LEU A 37 -6.12 8.39 10.89
C LEU A 37 -5.83 6.97 10.35
N PRO A 38 -6.81 6.04 10.27
CA PRO A 38 -6.56 4.71 9.70
C PRO A 38 -6.16 4.77 8.21
N LEU A 39 -6.80 5.62 7.42
CA LEU A 39 -6.49 5.79 5.99
C LEU A 39 -5.07 6.30 5.76
N LEU A 40 -4.59 7.24 6.59
CA LEU A 40 -3.23 7.74 6.52
C LEU A 40 -2.19 6.67 6.90
N ARG A 41 -2.51 5.81 7.87
CA ARG A 41 -1.67 4.66 8.22
C ARG A 41 -1.59 3.65 7.08
N GLU A 42 -2.73 3.36 6.45
CA GLU A 42 -2.79 2.49 5.27
C GLU A 42 -1.99 3.08 4.09
N SER A 43 -2.19 4.36 3.77
CA SER A 43 -1.42 5.08 2.75
C SER A 43 0.09 4.97 2.97
N LYS A 44 0.55 5.10 4.22
CA LYS A 44 1.98 4.95 4.56
C LYS A 44 2.50 3.54 4.22
N VAL A 45 1.77 2.50 4.57
CA VAL A 45 2.17 1.10 4.30
C VAL A 45 2.17 0.83 2.80
N LEU A 46 1.15 1.29 2.08
CA LEU A 46 1.05 1.13 0.63
C LEU A 46 2.17 1.86 -0.11
N LYS A 47 2.55 3.07 0.33
CA LYS A 47 3.69 3.82 -0.25
C LYS A 47 5.01 3.08 -0.05
N GLN A 48 5.26 2.57 1.16
CA GLN A 48 6.45 1.77 1.43
C GLN A 48 6.50 0.52 0.54
N ALA A 49 5.39 -0.22 0.45
CA ALA A 49 5.31 -1.40 -0.40
C ALA A 49 5.50 -1.06 -1.90
N HIS A 50 4.98 0.08 -2.35
CA HIS A 50 5.20 0.57 -3.70
C HIS A 50 6.69 0.84 -3.98
N GLU A 51 7.36 1.53 -3.06
CA GLU A 51 8.80 1.82 -3.14
C GLU A 51 9.62 0.54 -3.17
N ASP A 52 9.32 -0.42 -2.29
CA ASP A 52 10.00 -1.71 -2.23
C ASP A 52 9.83 -2.49 -3.54
N LEU A 53 8.61 -2.50 -4.10
CA LEU A 53 8.34 -3.17 -5.38
C LEU A 53 9.04 -2.48 -6.55
N CYS A 54 9.10 -1.14 -6.56
CA CYS A 54 9.87 -0.40 -7.56
C CYS A 54 11.36 -0.72 -7.45
N TYR A 55 11.89 -0.76 -6.23
CA TYR A 55 13.27 -1.13 -5.98
C TYR A 55 13.57 -2.54 -6.51
N LEU A 56 12.72 -3.53 -6.22
CA LEU A 56 12.90 -4.91 -6.70
C LEU A 56 12.76 -5.05 -8.22
N ARG A 57 11.91 -4.24 -8.85
CA ARG A 57 11.79 -4.19 -10.31
C ARG A 57 13.11 -3.71 -10.94
N ASP A 58 13.71 -2.68 -10.36
CA ASP A 58 14.91 -2.03 -10.89
C ASP A 58 16.20 -2.74 -10.44
N ASN A 59 16.15 -3.46 -9.31
CA ASN A 59 17.24 -4.25 -8.73
C ASN A 59 16.80 -5.71 -8.56
N PRO A 60 16.59 -6.44 -9.66
CA PRO A 60 16.19 -7.83 -9.60
C PRO A 60 17.26 -8.64 -8.85
N PRO A 61 16.88 -9.54 -7.93
CA PRO A 61 17.84 -10.34 -7.19
C PRO A 61 18.69 -11.18 -8.17
N SER A 62 20.00 -11.13 -7.98
CA SER A 62 21.00 -11.75 -8.87
C SER A 62 20.97 -13.28 -8.90
N SER A 63 20.25 -13.92 -7.97
CA SER A 63 20.15 -15.38 -7.90
C SER A 63 18.76 -15.88 -8.32
N GLN A 64 18.73 -16.69 -9.38
CA GLN A 64 17.56 -17.50 -9.78
C GLN A 64 17.22 -18.61 -8.77
N SER A 65 17.98 -18.76 -7.67
CA SER A 65 17.58 -19.68 -6.61
C SER A 65 16.33 -19.14 -5.96
N GLY A 66 15.16 -19.60 -6.45
CA GLY A 66 13.85 -19.17 -5.98
C GLY A 66 13.71 -19.23 -4.47
N CYS A 67 12.67 -18.56 -3.96
CA CYS A 67 12.37 -18.41 -2.54
C CYS A 67 12.70 -19.68 -1.72
N LYS A 68 13.77 -19.61 -0.92
CA LYS A 68 14.25 -20.75 -0.11
C LYS A 68 13.22 -21.24 0.90
N ALA A 69 12.21 -20.44 1.23
CA ALA A 69 11.11 -20.83 2.10
C ALA A 69 10.31 -22.03 1.56
N GLY A 70 10.27 -22.22 0.22
CA GLY A 70 9.65 -23.40 -0.38
C GLY A 70 10.43 -24.70 -0.16
N ARG A 71 11.74 -24.64 0.17
CA ARG A 71 12.56 -25.83 0.43
C ARG A 71 12.20 -26.53 1.73
N TYR A 72 11.62 -25.81 2.70
CA TYR A 72 11.24 -26.35 4.01
C TYR A 72 9.76 -26.77 4.08
N ARG A 73 8.98 -26.62 3.00
CA ARG A 73 7.57 -27.05 2.93
C ARG A 73 7.37 -28.48 2.40
N LYS A 74 8.45 -29.21 2.11
CA LYS A 74 8.41 -30.64 1.81
C LYS A 74 8.99 -31.42 2.98
N GLU A 75 8.14 -31.68 3.97
CA GLU A 75 8.14 -32.90 4.79
C GLU A 75 6.70 -33.43 4.81
#